data_AF-A0A846ETM2-F1
#
_entry.id   AF-A0A846ETM2-F1
#
_cell.length_a   1.000
_cell.length_b   1.000
_cell.length_c   1.000
_cell.angle_alpha   90.00
_cell.angle_beta   90.00
_cell.angle_gamma   90.00
#
_symmetry.space_group_name_H-M   'P 1'
#
loop_
_entity.id
_entity.type
_entity.pdbx_description
1 polymer ?
#
loop_
_entity_poly.entity_id
_entity_poly.type
_entity_poly.pdbx_seq_one_letter_code
_entity_poly.pdbx_strand_id
1 'polypeptide(L)'
;MNFYEFFKQNSASAKTFDQAMTDLSGVVNVSILAAYNFSSIGKLVDVGGGNGKLLSSILEAYPTMTGVLSENGWFNGSFRADCRRN
;
A
#
# COMPACT_ATOMS: atom_id res chain seq x y z
N MET A 1 21.22 16.23 5.32
CA MET A 1 20.44 15.02 5.66
C MET A 1 19.23 14.97 4.75
N ASN A 2 18.98 13.86 4.04
CA ASN A 2 17.79 13.76 3.19
C ASN A 2 16.58 13.30 4.02
N PHE A 3 15.39 13.45 3.46
CA PHE A 3 14.12 13.15 4.12
C PHE A 3 14.05 11.72 4.67
N TYR A 4 14.57 10.75 3.90
CA TYR A 4 14.64 9.36 4.33
C TYR A 4 15.55 9.20 5.55
N GLU A 5 16.79 9.70 5.48
CA GLU A 5 17.77 9.62 6.57
C GLU A 5 17.29 10.28 7.88
N PHE A 6 16.44 11.30 7.79
CA PHE A 6 15.83 11.92 8.96
C PHE A 6 14.87 10.97 9.69
N PHE A 7 13.99 10.28 8.97
CA PHE A 7 13.03 9.35 9.58
C PHE A 7 13.67 8.07 10.10
N LYS A 8 14.79 7.63 9.50
CA LYS A 8 15.63 6.55 10.06
C LYS A 8 16.05 6.80 11.49
N GLN A 9 16.37 8.05 11.80
CA GLN A 9 16.89 8.48 13.10
C GLN A 9 15.78 8.94 14.05
N ASN A 10 14.56 9.19 13.55
CA ASN A 10 13.43 9.74 14.30
C ASN A 10 12.17 8.89 14.10
N SER A 11 12.16 7.70 14.71
CA SER A 11 11.09 6.70 14.56
C SER A 11 9.70 7.19 15.00
N ALA A 12 9.61 8.09 15.99
CA ALA A 12 8.34 8.69 16.41
C ALA A 12 7.74 9.60 15.32
N SER A 13 8.57 10.46 14.72
CA SER A 13 8.16 11.34 13.63
C SER A 13 7.83 10.57 12.36
N ALA A 14 8.56 9.48 12.08
CA ALA A 14 8.27 8.56 10.98
C ALA A 14 6.88 7.94 11.13
N LYS A 15 6.56 7.44 12.33
CA LYS A 15 5.25 6.85 12.64
C LYS A 15 4.10 7.85 12.47
N THR A 16 4.26 9.09 12.92
CA THR A 16 3.25 10.14 12.73
C THR A 16 3.06 10.49 11.26
N PHE A 17 4.15 10.55 10.49
CA PHE A 17 4.10 10.79 9.05
C PHE A 17 3.38 9.65 8.32
N ASP A 18 3.71 8.40 8.63
CA ASP A 18 3.08 7.23 8.03
C ASP A 18 1.58 7.17 8.33
N GLN A 19 1.18 7.53 9.56
CA GLN A 19 -0.24 7.60 9.93
C GLN A 19 -0.97 8.69 9.15
N ALA A 20 -0.40 9.89 9.02
CA ALA A 20 -0.99 10.97 8.24
C ALA A 20 -1.15 10.59 6.76
N MET A 21 -0.13 9.95 6.18
CA MET A 21 -0.20 9.46 4.80
C MET A 21 -1.24 8.34 4.64
N THR A 22 -1.37 7.47 5.63
CA THR A 22 -2.37 6.40 5.66
C THR A 22 -3.79 6.93 5.64
N ASP A 23 -4.07 7.96 6.42
CA ASP A 23 -5.41 8.54 6.53
C ASP A 23 -5.78 9.27 5.22
N LEU A 24 -4.82 9.94 4.59
CA LEU A 24 -5.01 10.57 3.28
C LEU A 24 -5.26 9.53 2.17
N SER A 25 -4.49 8.43 2.15
CA SER A 25 -4.65 7.37 1.16
C SER A 25 -6.03 6.73 1.19
N GLY A 26 -6.67 6.61 2.35
CA GLY A 26 -8.04 6.07 2.45
C GLY A 26 -9.07 6.82 1.59
N VAL A 27 -8.96 8.16 1.53
CA VAL A 27 -9.85 9.01 0.71
C VAL A 27 -9.52 8.85 -0.78
N VAL A 28 -8.23 8.71 -1.12
CA VAL A 28 -7.76 8.58 -2.49
C VAL A 28 -8.10 7.21 -3.08
N ASN A 29 -8.08 6.14 -2.29
CA ASN A 29 -8.39 4.77 -2.73
C ASN A 29 -9.78 4.65 -3.37
N VAL A 30 -10.80 5.27 -2.76
CA VAL A 30 -12.17 5.26 -3.29
C VAL A 30 -12.24 5.96 -4.64
N SER A 31 -11.49 7.05 -4.81
CA SER A 31 -11.42 7.81 -6.06
C SER A 31 -10.72 7.01 -7.15
N ILE A 32 -9.64 6.28 -6.83
CA ILE A 32 -8.91 5.42 -7.77
C ILE A 32 -9.80 4.27 -8.26
N LEU A 33 -10.53 3.62 -7.36
CA LEU A 33 -11.47 2.55 -7.72
C LEU A 33 -12.62 3.04 -8.61
N ALA A 34 -13.06 4.28 -8.43
CA ALA A 34 -14.09 4.88 -9.28
C ALA A 34 -13.54 5.34 -10.65
N ALA A 35 -12.27 5.75 -10.71
CA ALA A 35 -11.67 6.32 -11.90
C ALA A 35 -11.09 5.27 -12.87
N TYR A 36 -10.75 4.07 -12.39
CA TYR A 36 -10.09 3.06 -13.19
C TYR A 36 -10.70 1.67 -12.99
N ASN A 37 -11.00 0.99 -14.11
CA ASN A 37 -11.49 -0.37 -14.07
C ASN A 37 -10.32 -1.37 -14.13
N PHE A 38 -10.10 -2.10 -13.03
CA PHE A 38 -9.03 -3.09 -12.92
C PHE A 38 -9.45 -4.50 -13.39
N SER A 39 -10.65 -4.69 -13.96
CA SER A 39 -11.21 -6.02 -14.26
C SER A 39 -10.36 -6.89 -15.21
N SER A 40 -9.55 -6.29 -16.07
CA SER A 40 -8.69 -7.02 -17.02
C SER A 40 -7.32 -7.39 -16.45
N ILE A 41 -7.01 -6.96 -15.23
CA ILE A 41 -5.69 -7.15 -14.60
C ILE A 41 -5.76 -8.38 -13.69
N GLY A 42 -4.95 -9.40 -14.00
CA GLY A 42 -4.80 -10.59 -13.17
C GLY A 42 -3.78 -10.44 -12.04
N LYS A 43 -2.80 -9.54 -12.19
CA LYS A 43 -1.76 -9.30 -11.18
C LYS A 43 -1.43 -7.81 -11.08
N LEU A 44 -1.48 -7.27 -9.87
CA LEU A 44 -1.16 -5.89 -9.53
C LEU A 44 0.06 -5.84 -8.59
N VAL A 45 0.99 -4.91 -8.84
CA VAL A 45 2.16 -4.69 -7.99
C VAL A 45 2.11 -3.25 -7.48
N ASP A 46 2.13 -3.08 -6.17
CA ASP A 46 2.17 -1.79 -5.48
C ASP A 46 3.60 -1.56 -4.95
N VAL A 47 4.32 -0.60 -5.55
CA VAL A 47 5.71 -0.28 -5.22
C VAL A 47 5.75 1.02 -4.43
N GLY A 48 6.23 0.99 -3.19
CA GLY A 48 6.14 2.12 -2.27
C GLY A 48 4.74 2.29 -1.64
N GLY A 49 3.95 1.20 -1.60
CA GLY A 49 2.56 1.22 -1.13
C GLY A 49 2.41 1.40 0.39
N GLY A 50 3.50 1.54 1.13
CA GLY A 50 3.53 1.75 2.57
C GLY A 50 2.88 0.57 3.31
N ASN A 51 1.74 0.80 3.93
CA ASN A 51 1.00 -0.23 4.66
C ASN A 51 0.09 -1.11 3.78
N GLY A 52 0.07 -0.89 2.46
CA GLY A 52 -0.70 -1.71 1.52
C GLY A 52 -2.21 -1.55 1.61
N LYS A 53 -2.74 -0.47 2.21
CA LYS A 53 -4.19 -0.21 2.23
C LYS A 53 -4.78 -0.05 0.84
N LEU A 54 -4.07 0.63 -0.07
CA LEU A 54 -4.50 0.78 -1.47
C LEU A 54 -4.63 -0.58 -2.15
N LEU A 55 -3.57 -1.38 -2.12
CA LEU A 55 -3.58 -2.72 -2.69
C LEU A 55 -4.70 -3.58 -2.08
N SER A 56 -4.87 -3.56 -0.77
CA SER A 56 -5.94 -4.30 -0.08
C SER A 56 -7.33 -3.89 -0.58
N SER A 57 -7.63 -2.58 -0.65
CA SER A 57 -8.93 -2.10 -1.15
C SER A 57 -9.19 -2.52 -2.61
N ILE A 58 -8.15 -2.57 -3.46
CA ILE A 58 -8.29 -3.04 -4.84
C ILE A 58 -8.57 -4.54 -4.89
N LEU A 59 -7.85 -5.35 -4.12
CA LEU A 59 -8.07 -6.81 -4.08
C LEU A 59 -9.43 -7.19 -3.49
N GLU A 60 -9.96 -6.40 -2.55
CA GLU A 60 -11.33 -6.56 -2.03
C GLU A 60 -12.39 -6.31 -3.10
N ALA A 61 -12.17 -5.31 -3.97
CA ALA A 61 -13.06 -5.01 -5.08
C ALA A 61 -12.92 -5.99 -6.26
N TYR A 62 -11.74 -6.59 -6.44
CA TYR A 62 -11.41 -7.50 -7.55
C TYR A 62 -10.88 -8.85 -7.02
N PRO A 63 -11.75 -9.75 -6.55
CA PRO A 63 -11.36 -10.96 -5.82
C PRO A 63 -10.59 -11.99 -6.66
N THR A 64 -10.62 -11.88 -7.99
CA THR A 64 -9.86 -12.75 -8.91
C THR A 64 -8.43 -12.24 -9.18
N MET A 65 -8.07 -11.08 -8.64
CA MET A 65 -6.78 -10.44 -8.84
C MET A 65 -5.76 -10.89 -7.80
N THR A 66 -4.49 -10.99 -8.20
CA THR A 66 -3.37 -11.21 -7.29
C THR A 66 -2.62 -9.91 -7.03
N GLY A 67 -2.26 -9.63 -5.78
CA GLY A 67 -1.47 -8.44 -5.43
C GLY A 67 -0.07 -8.76 -4.93
N VAL A 68 0.88 -7.86 -5.20
CA VAL A 68 2.22 -7.86 -4.61
C VAL A 68 2.52 -6.48 -4.05
N LEU A 69 2.83 -6.38 -2.76
CA LEU A 69 3.31 -5.16 -2.13
C LEU A 69 4.84 -5.19 -2.06
N SER A 70 5.49 -4.16 -2.58
CA SER A 70 6.94 -3.98 -2.50
C SER A 70 7.24 -2.65 -1.81
N GLU A 71 7.78 -2.70 -0.61
CA GLU A 71 8.18 -1.54 0.18
C GLU A 71 9.69 -1.61 0.49
N ASN A 72 10.32 -0.47 0.78
CA ASN A 72 11.72 -0.45 1.18
C ASN A 72 11.90 -0.79 2.68
N GLY A 73 13.06 -1.36 3.03
CA GLY A 73 13.30 -2.11 4.28
C GLY A 73 13.36 -1.33 5.60
N TRP A 74 12.86 -0.10 5.66
CA TRP A 74 12.73 0.63 6.94
C TRP A 74 11.42 0.28 7.66
N PHE A 75 10.43 -0.22 6.91
CA PHE A 75 9.22 -0.80 7.45
C PHE A 75 9.43 -2.32 7.63
N ASN A 76 9.42 -2.78 8.88
CA ASN A 76 9.63 -4.20 9.22
C ASN A 76 8.31 -4.98 9.06
N GLY A 77 7.83 -5.11 7.82
CA GLY A 77 6.57 -5.77 7.50
C GLY A 77 6.61 -6.41 6.12
N SER A 78 6.97 -7.69 6.05
CA SER A 78 6.77 -8.49 4.83
C SER A 78 5.30 -8.86 4.71
N PHE A 79 4.53 -8.09 3.91
CA PHE A 79 3.18 -8.48 3.51
C PHE A 79 3.23 -9.34 2.25
N ARG A 80 3.12 -10.66 2.42
CA ARG A 80 2.61 -11.54 1.36
C ARG A 80 1.09 -11.50 1.43
N ALA A 81 0.47 -10.70 0.58
CA ALA A 81 -0.95 -10.86 0.26
C ALA A 81 -1.12 -12.06 -0.69
N ASP A 82 -0.88 -13.28 -0.17
CA ASP A 82 -1.23 -14.52 -0.86
C ASP A 82 -2.69 -14.86 -0.50
N CYS A 83 -3.63 -14.07 -1.02
CA CYS A 83 -5.05 -14.42 -0.96
C CYS A 83 -5.37 -15.35 -2.13
N ARG A 84 -4.91 -16.61 -2.03
CA ARG A 84 -5.61 -17.71 -2.72
C ARG A 84 -6.87 -18.02 -1.94
N ARG A 85 -8.04 -17.68 -2.48
CA ARG A 85 -9.26 -18.44 -2.19
C ARG A 85 -9.52 -19.39 -3.35
N ASN A 86 -9.27 -20.67 -3.05
CA ASN A 86 -9.30 -21.88 -3.87
C ASN A 86 -8.16 -22.05 -4.89
#